data_AF-A0A8K0JY80-F1
#
_entry.id   AF-A0A8K0JY80-F1
#
_cell.length_a   1.000
_cell.length_b   1.000
_cell.length_c   1.000
_cell.angle_alpha   90.00
_cell.angle_beta   90.00
_cell.angle_gamma   90.00
#
_symmetry.space_group_name_H-M   'P 1'
#
loop_
_entity.id
_entity.type
_entity.pdbx_description
1 polymer ?
#
loop_
_entity_poly.entity_id
_entity_poly.type
_entity_poly.pdbx_seq_one_letter_code
_entity_poly.pdbx_strand_id
1 'polypeptide(L)'
;MNPCATVTCPEGEVCQLDGDRSPVCRCGGDGGGVGGGGTGGGPGCPPDFNPVCGSDGKTYANECSLRVESCRTRRPLRIIYRGKCSSAYFARFGSMQKCLTPCRKDYTKPARFPSFTDWLL
;
A
#
# COMPACT_ATOMS: atom_id res chain seq x y z
N MET A 1 17.53 -12.17 -30.41
CA MET A 1 16.35 -12.64 -29.64
C MET A 1 16.13 -11.69 -28.47
N ASN A 2 14.88 -11.38 -28.12
CA ASN A 2 14.56 -10.55 -26.96
C ASN A 2 14.42 -11.46 -25.73
N PRO A 3 15.32 -11.37 -24.71
CA PRO A 3 15.25 -12.23 -23.53
C PRO A 3 14.00 -12.02 -22.67
N CYS A 4 13.34 -10.86 -22.78
CA CYS A 4 12.07 -10.59 -22.12
C CYS A 4 10.85 -11.15 -22.87
N ALA A 5 11.01 -11.74 -24.07
CA ALA A 5 9.89 -12.24 -24.87
C ALA A 5 9.14 -13.41 -24.20
N THR A 6 9.80 -14.15 -23.30
CA THR A 6 9.23 -15.30 -22.59
C THR A 6 9.12 -15.08 -21.09
N VAL A 7 9.43 -13.88 -20.60
CA VAL A 7 9.43 -13.57 -19.17
C VAL A 7 8.11 -12.91 -18.80
N THR A 8 7.38 -13.55 -17.89
CA THR A 8 6.14 -13.01 -17.32
C THR A 8 6.46 -12.44 -15.94
N CYS A 9 6.24 -11.14 -15.75
CA CYS A 9 6.47 -10.47 -14.46
C CYS A 9 5.19 -10.39 -13.62
N PRO A 10 5.30 -10.31 -12.28
CA PRO A 10 4.18 -10.06 -11.38
C PRO A 10 3.45 -8.73 -11.67
N GLU A 11 2.24 -8.57 -11.12
CA GLU A 11 1.44 -7.36 -11.32
C GLU A 11 2.20 -6.09 -10.89
N GLY A 12 2.29 -5.12 -11.80
CA GLY A 12 3.03 -3.87 -11.57
C GLY A 12 4.54 -3.96 -11.81
N GLU A 13 5.05 -5.08 -12.34
CA GLU A 13 6.44 -5.22 -12.79
C GLU A 13 6.54 -5.27 -14.31
N VAL A 14 7.64 -4.74 -14.84
CA VAL A 14 7.98 -4.69 -16.26
C VAL A 14 9.32 -5.41 -16.44
N CYS A 15 9.40 -6.29 -17.44
CA CYS A 15 10.65 -6.94 -17.80
C CYS A 15 11.59 -5.93 -18.47
N GLN A 16 12.78 -5.76 -17.91
CA GLN A 16 13.86 -4.95 -18.45
C GLN A 16 15.14 -5.77 -18.48
N LEU A 17 16.07 -5.43 -19.37
CA LEU A 17 17.39 -6.08 -19.39
C LEU A 17 18.35 -5.32 -18.47
N ASP A 18 19.17 -6.04 -17.70
CA ASP A 18 20.29 -5.44 -16.96
C ASP A 18 21.54 -5.23 -17.83
N GLY A 19 22.66 -4.82 -17.21
CA GLY A 19 23.92 -4.57 -17.92
C GLY A 19 24.52 -5.81 -18.59
N ASP A 20 24.16 -7.00 -18.11
CA ASP A 20 24.60 -8.29 -18.65
C ASP A 20 23.60 -8.88 -19.67
N ARG A 21 22.58 -8.09 -20.05
CA ARG A 21 21.50 -8.49 -20.97
C ARG A 21 20.63 -9.61 -20.41
N SER A 22 20.58 -9.77 -19.08
CA SER A 22 19.68 -10.72 -18.42
C SER A 22 18.31 -10.09 -18.20
N PRO A 23 17.19 -10.83 -18.41
CA PRO A 23 15.86 -10.30 -18.16
C PRO A 23 15.58 -10.23 -16.66
N VAL A 24 15.28 -9.03 -16.17
CA VAL A 24 14.93 -8.74 -14.78
C VAL A 24 13.59 -8.02 -14.70
N CYS A 25 12.70 -8.49 -13.84
CA CYS A 25 11.46 -7.81 -13.55
C CYS A 25 11.71 -6.65 -12.57
N ARG A 26 11.35 -5.44 -12.98
CA ARG A 26 11.48 -4.21 -12.19
C ARG A 26 10.12 -3.56 -12.05
N CYS A 27 9.86 -2.91 -10.92
CA CYS A 27 8.58 -2.24 -10.68
C CYS A 27 8.32 -1.16 -11.74
N GLY A 28 7.22 -1.27 -12.47
CA GLY A 28 6.75 -0.29 -13.44
C GLY A 28 5.90 0.76 -12.73
N GLY A 29 6.36 2.01 -12.71
CA GLY A 29 5.58 3.12 -12.15
C GLY A 29 6.40 4.31 -11.67
N ASP A 30 7.74 4.21 -11.69
CA ASP A 30 8.61 5.35 -11.50
C ASP A 30 8.64 6.18 -12.79
N GLY A 31 7.70 7.12 -12.93
CA GLY A 31 7.73 8.16 -13.98
C GLY A 31 8.90 9.14 -13.83
N GLY A 32 10.13 8.62 -13.69
CA GLY A 32 11.33 9.37 -13.32
C GLY A 32 12.58 8.91 -14.08
N GLY A 33 12.44 8.50 -15.34
CA GLY A 33 13.58 8.24 -16.23
C GLY A 33 13.65 9.26 -17.36
N VAL A 34 14.49 10.30 -17.21
CA VAL A 34 14.97 11.09 -18.36
C VAL A 34 16.06 10.27 -19.06
N GLY A 35 15.67 9.44 -20.02
CA GLY A 35 16.61 8.82 -20.96
C GLY A 35 16.32 7.37 -21.34
N GLY A 36 16.12 7.14 -22.65
CA GLY A 36 16.29 5.84 -23.30
C GLY A 36 14.99 5.14 -23.70
N GLY A 37 14.68 5.17 -24.99
CA GLY A 37 13.44 4.62 -25.55
C GLY A 37 13.29 3.11 -25.35
N GLY A 38 12.10 2.72 -24.91
CA GLY A 38 11.62 1.34 -24.87
C GLY A 38 10.10 1.34 -24.84
N THR A 39 9.48 0.93 -25.95
CA THR A 39 8.03 0.76 -26.08
C THR A 39 7.58 -0.42 -25.22
N GLY A 40 7.14 -0.14 -23.99
CA GLY A 40 6.82 -1.17 -22.98
C GLY A 40 5.89 -0.70 -21.87
N GLY A 41 4.75 -0.11 -22.25
CA GLY A 41 3.45 -0.19 -21.58
C GLY A 41 3.37 -0.08 -20.05
N GLY A 42 3.36 1.15 -19.55
CA GLY A 42 2.64 1.50 -18.33
C GLY A 42 2.54 3.02 -18.23
N PRO A 43 1.34 3.62 -18.09
CA PRO A 43 1.28 5.03 -17.72
C PRO A 43 1.97 5.13 -16.36
N GLY A 44 3.03 5.93 -16.28
CA GLY A 44 3.52 6.38 -14.98
C GLY A 44 2.32 6.88 -14.16
N CYS A 45 2.35 6.70 -12.85
CA CYS A 45 1.21 7.03 -12.01
C CYS A 45 0.65 8.40 -12.39
N PRO A 46 -0.68 8.53 -12.61
CA PRO A 46 -1.25 9.81 -13.00
C PRO A 46 -0.87 10.86 -11.94
N PRO A 47 -0.66 12.13 -12.35
CA PRO A 47 -0.33 13.20 -11.42
C PRO A 47 -1.51 13.56 -10.49
N ASP A 48 -2.64 12.86 -10.60
CA ASP A 48 -3.82 13.02 -9.77
C ASP A 48 -3.47 12.86 -8.28
N PHE A 49 -3.82 13.89 -7.52
CA PHE A 49 -3.62 13.92 -6.08
C PHE A 49 -4.87 13.41 -5.36
N ASN A 50 -4.94 12.09 -5.19
CA ASN A 50 -6.01 11.39 -4.49
C ASN A 50 -5.41 10.60 -3.31
N PRO A 51 -5.05 11.27 -2.20
CA PRO A 51 -4.18 10.68 -1.19
C PRO A 51 -4.81 9.44 -0.57
N VAL A 52 -3.98 8.46 -0.23
CA VAL A 52 -4.39 7.23 0.47
C VAL A 52 -3.44 6.94 1.64
N CYS A 53 -3.99 6.35 2.70
CA CYS A 53 -3.23 5.90 3.86
C CYS A 53 -2.91 4.42 3.70
N GLY A 54 -1.62 4.09 3.66
CA GLY A 54 -1.12 2.73 3.57
C GLY A 54 -1.13 2.00 4.92
N SER A 55 -1.01 0.69 4.85
CA SER A 55 -0.95 -0.19 6.03
C SER A 55 0.31 -0.05 6.87
N ASP A 56 1.30 0.64 6.34
CA ASP A 56 2.51 1.06 7.03
C ASP A 56 2.36 2.42 7.73
N GLY A 57 1.17 3.04 7.66
CA GLY A 57 0.89 4.34 8.25
C GLY A 57 1.42 5.52 7.46
N LYS A 58 1.89 5.33 6.23
CA LYS A 58 2.34 6.41 5.36
C LYS A 58 1.22 6.89 4.46
N THR A 59 1.25 8.19 4.18
CA THR A 59 0.37 8.80 3.18
C THR A 59 1.02 8.70 1.81
N TYR A 60 0.29 8.16 0.85
CA TYR A 60 0.67 8.09 -0.55
C TYR A 60 -0.12 9.11 -1.35
N ALA A 61 0.49 9.70 -2.38
CA ALA A 61 -0.14 10.75 -3.21
C ALA A 61 -1.39 10.22 -3.94
N ASN A 62 -1.35 8.96 -4.34
CA ASN A 62 -2.47 8.20 -4.90
C ASN A 62 -2.27 6.69 -4.76
N GLU A 63 -3.30 5.92 -5.09
CA GLU A 63 -3.28 4.45 -5.06
C GLU A 63 -2.16 3.86 -5.91
N CYS A 64 -1.85 4.45 -7.07
CA CYS A 64 -0.77 3.98 -7.92
C CYS A 64 0.58 4.09 -7.20
N SER A 65 0.88 5.23 -6.58
CA SER A 65 2.12 5.43 -5.82
C SER A 65 2.28 4.45 -4.65
N LEU A 66 1.18 4.05 -4.00
CA LEU A 66 1.21 3.01 -2.96
C LEU A 66 1.58 1.64 -3.54
N ARG A 67 1.02 1.27 -4.70
CA ARG A 67 1.34 0.00 -5.37
C ARG A 67 2.79 -0.05 -5.84
N VAL A 68 3.30 1.06 -6.38
CA VAL A 68 4.72 1.17 -6.77
C VAL A 68 5.62 0.97 -5.55
N GLU A 69 5.34 1.64 -4.43
CA GLU A 69 6.12 1.45 -3.21
C GLU A 69 6.01 0.01 -2.67
N SER A 70 4.82 -0.60 -2.76
CA SER A 70 4.60 -1.99 -2.37
C SER A 70 5.51 -2.94 -3.16
N CYS A 71 5.61 -2.72 -4.48
CA CYS A 71 6.50 -3.47 -5.35
C CYS A 71 7.98 -3.19 -5.00
N ARG A 72 8.38 -1.91 -4.92
CA ARG A 72 9.79 -1.51 -4.69
C ARG A 72 10.33 -2.01 -3.36
N THR A 73 9.52 -1.95 -2.32
CA THR A 73 9.90 -2.42 -0.98
C THR A 73 9.71 -3.92 -0.80
N ARG A 74 9.13 -4.62 -1.79
CA ARG A 74 8.73 -6.04 -1.71
C ARG A 74 7.87 -6.32 -0.48
N ARG A 75 7.02 -5.36 -0.09
CA ARG A 75 6.11 -5.47 1.05
C ARG A 75 4.68 -5.33 0.58
N PRO A 76 3.75 -6.18 1.04
CA PRO A 76 2.35 -6.04 0.71
C PRO A 76 1.77 -4.81 1.45
N LEU A 77 1.67 -3.68 0.75
CA LEU A 77 1.02 -2.49 1.27
C LEU A 77 -0.44 -2.50 0.87
N ARG A 78 -1.32 -2.24 1.83
CA ARG A 78 -2.77 -2.17 1.62
C ARG A 78 -3.25 -0.76 1.89
N ILE A 79 -4.20 -0.29 1.11
CA ILE A 79 -4.92 0.94 1.45
C ILE A 79 -5.79 0.63 2.66
N ILE A 80 -5.51 1.32 3.76
CA ILE A 80 -6.36 1.27 4.96
C ILE A 80 -7.47 2.33 4.85
N TYR A 81 -7.17 3.49 4.27
CA TYR A 81 -8.11 4.61 4.19
C TYR A 81 -7.85 5.48 2.97
N ARG A 82 -8.92 5.99 2.34
CA ARG A 82 -8.84 7.01 1.27
C ARG A 82 -8.75 8.38 1.92
N GLY A 83 -7.61 9.04 1.77
CA GLY A 83 -7.23 10.28 2.42
C GLY A 83 -5.81 10.20 2.96
N LYS A 84 -5.30 11.34 3.47
CA LYS A 84 -4.01 11.35 4.17
C LYS A 84 -4.12 10.57 5.48
N CYS A 85 -3.06 9.88 5.89
CA CYS A 85 -2.95 9.36 7.24
C CYS A 85 -3.00 10.53 8.23
N SER A 86 -3.93 10.47 9.17
CA SER A 86 -3.97 11.39 10.31
C SER A 86 -3.39 10.69 11.53
N SER A 87 -2.48 11.35 12.24
CA SER A 87 -2.13 10.95 13.60
C SER A 87 -3.23 11.40 14.54
N ALA A 88 -4.31 10.62 14.59
CA ALA A 88 -5.30 10.80 15.63
C ALA A 88 -4.73 10.23 16.93
N TYR A 89 -4.58 11.09 17.93
CA TYR A 89 -4.36 10.65 19.29
C TYR A 89 -5.73 10.36 19.90
N PHE A 90 -5.93 9.19 20.48
CA PHE A 90 -7.14 8.90 21.22
C PHE A 90 -6.80 8.67 22.69
N ALA A 91 -7.61 9.23 23.58
CA ALA A 91 -7.49 9.01 25.01
C ALA A 91 -7.98 7.59 25.34
N ARG A 92 -7.05 6.67 25.63
CA ARG A 92 -7.31 5.33 26.14
C ARG A 92 -6.79 5.24 27.56
N PHE A 93 -7.65 4.92 28.54
CA PHE A 93 -7.26 4.78 29.95
C PHE A 93 -6.36 5.94 30.45
N GLY A 94 -6.73 7.20 30.16
CA GLY A 94 -5.95 8.36 30.59
C GLY A 94 -4.64 8.62 29.83
N SER A 95 -4.32 7.86 28.78
CA SER A 95 -3.12 8.05 27.93
C SER A 95 -3.49 8.38 26.47
N MET A 96 -2.75 9.29 25.84
CA MET A 96 -2.93 9.67 24.44
C MET A 96 -2.23 8.67 23.52
N GLN A 97 -2.95 7.65 23.06
CA GLN A 97 -2.38 6.65 22.14
C GLN A 97 -2.43 7.20 20.71
N LYS A 98 -1.27 7.23 20.02
CA LYS A 98 -1.20 7.56 18.60
C LYS A 98 -1.73 6.38 17.78
N CYS A 99 -2.82 6.59 17.07
CA CYS A 99 -3.34 5.62 16.12
C CYS A 99 -3.13 6.12 14.70
N LEU A 100 -2.61 5.25 13.85
CA LEU A 100 -2.70 5.41 12.41
C LEU A 100 -4.08 4.89 12.02
N THR A 101 -4.89 5.75 11.41
CA THR A 101 -6.32 5.51 11.17
C THR A 101 -6.62 4.21 10.41
N PRO A 102 -7.80 3.58 10.64
CA PRO A 102 -8.87 4.07 11.48
C PRO A 102 -8.62 3.71 12.95
N CYS A 103 -8.77 4.69 13.85
CA CYS A 103 -9.20 4.37 15.19
C CYS A 103 -10.55 3.68 15.02
N ARG A 104 -10.61 2.34 15.06
CA ARG A 104 -11.89 1.64 15.12
C ARG A 104 -12.65 2.29 16.28
N LYS A 105 -13.79 2.91 15.99
CA LYS A 105 -14.76 3.29 17.02
C LYS A 105 -15.36 2.06 17.74
N ASP A 106 -14.91 0.83 17.40
CA ASP A 106 -15.45 -0.43 17.90
C ASP A 106 -14.78 -0.97 19.18
N TYR A 107 -14.36 -0.10 20.10
CA TYR A 107 -14.16 -0.50 21.50
C TYR A 107 -15.21 0.10 22.45
N THR A 108 -16.31 0.67 21.93
CA THR A 108 -17.50 0.99 22.74
C THR A 108 -18.66 0.03 22.54
N LYS A 109 -18.46 -1.13 21.90
CA LYS A 109 -19.21 -2.30 22.37
C LYS A 109 -18.43 -2.84 23.56
N PRO A 110 -18.90 -2.71 24.81
CA PRO A 110 -18.48 -3.68 25.80
C PRO A 110 -18.71 -5.05 25.16
N ALA A 111 -17.74 -5.94 25.26
CA ALA A 111 -18.08 -7.35 25.22
C ALA A 111 -19.07 -7.53 26.36
N ARG A 112 -20.37 -7.43 26.05
CA ARG A 112 -21.42 -8.01 26.84
C ARG A 112 -21.23 -9.51 26.64
N PHE A 113 -20.18 -10.03 27.28
CA PHE A 113 -20.19 -11.40 27.75
C PHE A 113 -21.52 -11.50 28.50
N PRO A 114 -22.47 -12.35 28.07
CA PRO A 114 -23.51 -12.73 28.99
C PRO A 114 -22.77 -13.31 30.20
N SER A 115 -22.86 -12.64 31.34
CA SER A 115 -22.44 -13.23 32.60
C SER A 115 -23.21 -14.54 32.74
N PHE A 116 -22.53 -15.61 33.13
CA PHE A 116 -23.08 -16.95 33.33
C PHE A 116 -24.15 -17.03 34.45
N THR A 117 -24.68 -15.89 34.91
CA THR A 117 -25.60 -15.77 36.05
C THR A 117 -27.08 -15.62 35.65
N ASP A 118 -27.43 -15.63 34.36
CA ASP A 118 -28.82 -15.57 33.88
C ASP A 118 -29.49 -16.96 33.70
N TRP A 119 -28.97 -18.03 34.32
CA TRP A 119 -29.55 -19.39 34.33
C TRP A 119 -29.88 -19.90 35.75
N LEU A 120 -30.36 -19.00 36.61
CA LEU A 120 -30.91 -19.37 37.94
C LEU A 120 -32.30 -18.75 38.16
N LEU A 121 -33.18 -18.88 37.18
CA LEU A 121 -34.65 -18.83 37.34
C LEU A 121 -35.31 -19.82 36.38
#